data_AF-A0A5E7RUZ1-F1
#
_entry.id   AF-A0A5E7RUZ1-F1
#
_cell.length_a   1.000
_cell.length_b   1.000
_cell.length_c   1.000
_cell.angle_alpha   90.00
_cell.angle_beta   90.00
_cell.angle_gamma   90.00
#
_symmetry.space_group_name_H-M   'P 1'
#
loop_
_entity.id
_entity.type
_entity.pdbx_description
1 polymer ?
#
loop_
_entity_poly.entity_id
_entity_poly.type
_entity_poly.pdbx_seq_one_letter_code
_entity_poly.pdbx_strand_id
1 'polypeptide(L)'
;MNRYAFVRFNYSKAFNKVLVIVDAVEKPTGMPVEAQLSNGFWVDITANPAVQVGWKGTTTNFVDWEFSEPTYQELEKDVAQEALELLSAAGQWLMLNSLHYKVDLGVATPEEQALLLAYKQYCVGLSDMKKQSGYPSTVNWPVAPF
;
A
#
# COMPACT_ATOMS: atom_id res chain seq x y z
N MET A 1 23.83 -18.71 -3.91
CA MET A 1 22.50 -18.16 -4.17
C MET A 1 22.48 -16.79 -3.55
N ASN A 2 22.11 -15.76 -4.31
CA ASN A 2 22.13 -14.38 -3.87
C ASN A 2 20.74 -13.99 -3.36
N ARG A 3 20.68 -12.96 -2.52
CA ARG A 3 19.44 -12.45 -1.94
C ARG A 3 19.19 -11.05 -2.47
N TYR A 4 18.01 -10.82 -3.05
CA TYR A 4 17.64 -9.55 -3.66
C TYR A 4 16.39 -8.97 -3.01
N ALA A 5 16.41 -7.67 -2.73
CA ALA A 5 15.26 -6.91 -2.27
C ALA A 5 14.76 -6.00 -3.39
N PHE A 6 13.45 -5.99 -3.64
CA PHE A 6 12.83 -4.97 -4.48
C PHE A 6 12.45 -3.77 -3.61
N VAL A 7 13.09 -2.63 -3.85
CA VAL A 7 12.80 -1.39 -3.14
C VAL A 7 11.90 -0.52 -3.99
N ARG A 8 10.66 -0.32 -3.52
CA ARG A 8 9.64 0.50 -4.19
C ARG A 8 9.88 1.97 -3.92
N PHE A 9 9.92 2.77 -4.98
CA PHE A 9 9.83 4.22 -4.90
C PHE A 9 8.37 4.64 -5.00
N ASN A 10 7.91 5.38 -4.01
CA ASN A 10 6.65 6.08 -4.10
C ASN A 10 6.84 7.48 -3.52
N TYR A 11 6.80 8.48 -4.40
CA TYR A 11 7.04 9.88 -4.05
C TYR A 11 5.97 10.48 -3.14
N SER A 12 4.80 9.84 -3.00
CA SER A 12 3.80 10.24 -2.02
C SER A 12 4.13 9.72 -0.61
N LYS A 13 4.98 8.70 -0.47
CA LYS A 13 5.29 8.06 0.81
C LYS A 13 6.49 8.69 1.49
N ALA A 14 6.57 8.52 2.80
CA ALA A 14 7.63 9.07 3.63
C ALA A 14 9.02 8.48 3.32
N PHE A 15 9.09 7.27 2.77
CA PHE A 15 10.34 6.58 2.46
C PHE A 15 10.14 5.47 1.41
N ASN A 16 11.24 5.04 0.77
CA ASN A 16 11.22 3.89 -0.14
C ASN A 16 11.21 2.60 0.67
N LYS A 17 10.34 1.66 0.30
CA LYS A 17 10.05 0.48 1.12
C LYS A 17 10.50 -0.79 0.43
N VAL A 18 11.14 -1.70 1.18
CA VAL A 18 11.38 -3.07 0.73
C VAL A 18 10.05 -3.78 0.61
N LEU A 19 9.67 -4.15 -0.61
CA LEU A 19 8.36 -4.73 -0.89
C LEU A 19 8.41 -6.25 -0.96
N VAL A 20 9.45 -6.78 -1.59
CA VAL A 20 9.64 -8.21 -1.81
C VAL A 20 11.11 -8.55 -1.60
N ILE A 21 11.38 -9.71 -1.02
CA ILE A 21 12.72 -10.31 -0.95
C ILE A 21 12.67 -11.67 -1.63
N VAL A 22 13.64 -11.95 -2.50
CA VAL A 22 13.77 -13.23 -3.20
C VAL A 22 15.21 -13.72 -3.14
N ASP A 23 15.38 -15.04 -3.05
CA ASP A 23 16.67 -15.68 -3.25
C ASP A 23 16.75 -16.18 -4.71
N ALA A 24 17.78 -15.76 -5.44
CA ALA A 24 17.96 -16.09 -6.86
C ALA A 24 19.44 -16.23 -7.23
N VAL A 25 19.73 -16.98 -8.31
CA VAL A 25 21.11 -17.11 -8.83
C VAL A 25 21.53 -15.84 -9.56
N GLU A 26 20.62 -15.27 -10.34
CA GLU A 26 20.81 -14.02 -11.08
C GLU A 26 19.88 -12.93 -10.55
N LYS A 27 20.28 -11.67 -10.74
CA LYS A 27 19.48 -10.51 -10.36
C LYS A 27 18.17 -10.50 -11.15
N PRO A 28 16.99 -10.43 -10.49
CA PRO A 28 15.72 -10.32 -11.19
C PRO A 28 15.63 -9.01 -11.99
N THR A 29 14.95 -9.08 -13.13
CA THR A 29 14.72 -7.93 -14.02
C THR A 29 13.25 -7.52 -14.11
N GLY A 30 12.34 -8.46 -13.84
CA GLY A 30 10.90 -8.20 -13.80
C GLY A 30 10.49 -7.42 -12.57
N MET A 31 9.48 -6.57 -12.71
CA MET A 31 8.84 -5.91 -11.58
C MET A 31 7.95 -6.92 -10.83
N PRO A 32 8.00 -6.97 -9.49
CA PRO A 32 7.13 -7.85 -8.72
C PRO A 32 5.66 -7.43 -8.87
N VAL A 33 4.75 -8.39 -8.77
CA VAL A 33 3.29 -8.17 -8.90
C VAL A 33 2.80 -7.20 -7.82
N GLU A 34 3.39 -7.30 -6.63
CA GLU A 34 3.14 -6.47 -5.46
C GLU A 34 3.40 -4.98 -5.72
N ALA A 35 4.25 -4.64 -6.70
CA ALA A 35 4.59 -3.24 -6.99
C ALA A 35 3.44 -2.47 -7.65
N GLN A 36 2.42 -3.13 -8.20
CA GLN A 36 1.21 -2.51 -8.75
C GLN A 36 1.47 -1.21 -9.55
N LEU A 37 2.41 -1.25 -10.50
CA LEU A 37 2.84 -0.12 -11.35
C LEU A 37 3.72 0.96 -10.69
N SER A 38 4.11 0.76 -9.43
CA SER A 38 5.12 1.60 -8.76
C SER A 38 6.52 1.28 -9.25
N ASN A 39 7.34 2.30 -9.48
CA ASN A 39 8.74 2.11 -9.83
C ASN A 39 9.55 1.53 -8.66
N GLY A 40 10.65 0.85 -8.97
CA GLY A 40 11.52 0.23 -7.98
C GLY A 40 12.82 -0.29 -8.57
N PHE A 41 13.75 -0.67 -7.68
CA PHE A 41 14.98 -1.34 -8.07
C PHE A 41 15.16 -2.63 -7.29
N TRP A 42 15.67 -3.64 -7.98
CA TRP A 42 16.27 -4.79 -7.33
C TRP A 42 17.65 -4.42 -6.79
N VAL A 43 17.85 -4.65 -5.50
CA VAL A 43 19.07 -4.37 -4.75
C VAL A 43 19.62 -5.70 -4.23
N ASP A 44 20.92 -5.95 -4.42
CA ASP A 44 21.59 -7.10 -3.83
C ASP A 44 21.80 -6.86 -2.33
N ILE A 45 21.18 -7.72 -1.51
CA ILE A 45 21.26 -7.67 -0.05
C ILE A 45 21.93 -8.93 0.51
N THR A 46 22.68 -9.67 -0.31
CA THR A 46 23.36 -10.91 0.10
C THR A 46 24.29 -10.66 1.28
N ALA A 47 24.96 -9.50 1.32
CA ALA A 47 25.82 -9.08 2.43
C ALA A 47 25.05 -8.54 3.65
N ASN A 48 23.73 -8.35 3.55
CA ASN A 48 22.88 -7.85 4.62
C ASN A 48 21.62 -8.73 4.79
N PRO A 49 21.77 -9.94 5.35
CA PRO A 49 20.66 -10.89 5.49
C PRO A 49 19.59 -10.45 6.49
N ALA A 50 19.85 -9.41 7.30
CA ALA A 50 18.91 -8.90 8.30
C ALA A 50 17.77 -8.07 7.69
N VAL A 51 17.89 -7.63 6.43
CA VAL A 51 16.86 -6.85 5.74
C VAL A 51 15.56 -7.64 5.65
N GLN A 52 14.45 -6.98 5.97
CA GLN A 52 13.11 -7.56 5.94
C GLN A 52 12.18 -6.77 5.02
N VAL A 53 11.11 -7.44 4.57
CA VAL A 53 9.99 -6.76 3.92
C VAL A 53 9.41 -5.72 4.87
N GLY A 54 9.12 -4.53 4.34
CA GLY A 54 8.64 -3.38 5.09
C GLY A 54 9.73 -2.43 5.56
N TRP A 55 11.02 -2.81 5.49
CA TRP A 55 12.11 -1.93 5.86
C TRP A 55 12.26 -0.73 4.92
N LYS A 56 12.80 0.35 5.47
CA LYS A 56 13.16 1.54 4.70
C LYS A 56 14.47 1.30 3.96
N GLY A 57 14.50 1.68 2.69
CA GLY A 57 15.72 1.76 1.87
C GLY A 57 16.04 3.20 1.49
N THR A 58 17.24 3.67 1.83
CA THR A 58 17.75 4.98 1.44
C THR A 58 18.99 4.82 0.57
N THR A 59 19.14 5.72 -0.41
CA THR A 59 20.30 5.73 -1.30
C THR A 59 20.58 7.16 -1.74
N THR A 60 21.85 7.48 -1.97
CA THR A 60 22.30 8.80 -2.46
C THR A 60 22.65 8.78 -3.96
N ASN A 61 22.91 7.60 -4.53
CA ASN A 61 23.40 7.42 -5.89
C ASN A 61 22.73 6.23 -6.64
N PHE A 62 21.70 5.61 -6.05
CA PHE A 62 21.01 4.41 -6.56
C PHE A 62 21.86 3.14 -6.61
N VAL A 63 23.07 3.17 -6.06
CA VAL A 63 24.01 2.03 -6.00
C VAL A 63 24.24 1.61 -4.55
N ASP A 64 24.54 2.58 -3.69
CA ASP A 64 24.79 2.36 -2.26
C ASP A 64 23.46 2.49 -1.51
N TRP A 65 22.99 1.36 -0.97
CA TRP A 65 21.73 1.25 -0.27
C TRP A 65 21.94 1.00 1.20
N GLU A 66 21.30 1.82 2.03
CA GLU A 66 21.19 1.64 3.46
C GLU A 66 19.79 1.20 3.81
N PHE A 67 19.70 0.16 4.63
CA PHE A 67 18.43 -0.41 5.07
C PHE A 67 18.28 -0.28 6.57
N SER A 68 17.12 0.20 7.00
CA SER A 68 16.79 0.32 8.41
C SER A 68 15.33 -0.04 8.66
N GLU A 69 15.03 -0.47 9.89
CA GLU A 69 13.66 -0.55 10.34
C GLU A 69 13.04 0.87 10.32
N PRO A 70 11.79 1.04 9.86
CA PRO A 70 11.10 2.31 9.94
C PRO A 70 10.70 2.60 11.39
N THR A 71 10.76 3.86 11.78
CA THR A 71 10.24 4.29 13.08
C THR A 71 8.72 4.16 13.11
N TYR A 72 8.15 4.04 14.32
CA TYR A 72 6.70 4.03 14.51
C TYR A 72 6.00 5.21 13.81
N GLN A 73 6.57 6.42 13.91
CA GLN A 73 6.02 7.62 13.26
C GLN A 73 6.07 7.55 11.73
N GLU A 74 7.12 6.96 11.15
CA GLU A 74 7.23 6.74 9.71
C GLU A 74 6.19 5.72 9.23
N LEU A 75 5.97 4.64 9.99
CA LEU A 75 4.92 3.66 9.71
C LEU A 75 3.53 4.29 9.77
N GLU A 76 3.24 5.10 10.79
CA GLU A 76 1.96 5.81 10.88
C GLU A 76 1.71 6.72 9.67
N LYS A 77 2.75 7.41 9.20
CA LYS A 77 2.65 8.28 8.01
C LYS A 77 2.44 7.45 6.73
N ASP A 78 3.17 6.35 6.56
CA ASP A 78 3.01 5.43 5.42
C ASP A 78 1.58 4.90 5.34
N VAL A 79 1.08 4.39 6.46
CA VAL A 79 -0.28 3.83 6.57
C VAL A 79 -1.34 4.92 6.37
N ALA A 80 -1.19 6.10 6.97
CA ALA A 80 -2.14 7.20 6.78
C ALA A 80 -2.18 7.69 5.33
N GLN A 81 -1.03 7.76 4.66
CA GLN A 81 -0.96 8.16 3.26
C GLN A 81 -1.62 7.13 2.34
N GLU A 82 -1.43 5.83 2.60
CA GLU A 82 -2.10 4.76 1.85
C GLU A 82 -3.62 4.78 2.07
N ALA A 83 -4.08 4.98 3.31
CA ALA A 83 -5.50 5.15 3.61
C ALA A 83 -6.11 6.35 2.86
N LEU A 84 -5.37 7.46 2.77
CA LEU A 84 -5.80 8.64 2.04
C LEU A 84 -5.92 8.38 0.53
N GLU A 85 -4.95 7.68 -0.07
CA GLU A 85 -4.98 7.30 -1.48
C GLU A 85 -6.18 6.40 -1.80
N LEU A 86 -6.44 5.41 -0.95
CA LEU A 86 -7.59 4.52 -1.07
C LEU A 86 -8.94 5.24 -0.89
N LEU A 87 -9.03 6.16 0.07
CA LEU A 87 -10.23 7.00 0.27
C LEU A 87 -10.45 7.95 -0.92
N SER A 88 -9.38 8.50 -1.49
CA SER A 88 -9.47 9.37 -2.67
C SER A 88 -10.00 8.60 -3.89
N ALA A 89 -9.46 7.41 -4.16
CA ALA A 89 -9.93 6.53 -5.23
C ALA A 89 -11.41 6.14 -5.03
N ALA A 90 -11.80 5.81 -3.80
CA ALA A 90 -13.19 5.51 -3.45
C ALA A 90 -14.12 6.71 -3.70
N GLY A 91 -13.71 7.91 -3.30
CA GLY A 91 -14.48 9.13 -3.55
C GLY A 91 -14.69 9.40 -5.05
N GLN A 92 -13.65 9.22 -5.87
CA GLN A 92 -13.74 9.35 -7.33
C GLN A 92 -14.71 8.31 -7.92
N TRP A 93 -14.60 7.05 -7.48
CA TRP A 93 -15.49 5.99 -7.92
C TRP A 93 -16.96 6.28 -7.57
N LEU A 94 -17.23 6.75 -6.35
CA LEU A 94 -18.59 7.08 -5.91
C LEU A 94 -19.19 8.22 -6.75
N MET A 95 -18.39 9.23 -7.10
CA MET A 95 -18.84 10.33 -7.96
C MET A 95 -19.26 9.83 -9.35
N LEU A 96 -18.45 8.96 -9.96
CA LEU A 96 -18.76 8.38 -11.28
C LEU A 96 -20.02 7.50 -11.27
N ASN A 97 -20.26 6.78 -10.17
CA ASN A 97 -21.41 5.86 -10.06
C ASN A 97 -22.67 6.53 -9.48
N SER A 98 -22.50 7.65 -8.77
CA SER A 98 -23.57 8.50 -8.20
C SER A 98 -24.58 7.75 -7.33
N LEU A 99 -24.15 6.69 -6.65
CA LEU A 99 -25.05 5.81 -5.89
C LEU A 99 -25.80 6.56 -4.78
N HIS A 100 -25.16 7.53 -4.11
CA HIS A 100 -25.82 8.32 -3.08
C HIS A 100 -27.02 9.10 -3.64
N TYR A 101 -26.85 9.74 -4.79
CA TYR A 101 -27.93 10.47 -5.45
C TYR A 101 -29.05 9.54 -5.93
N LYS A 102 -28.72 8.36 -6.45
CA LYS A 102 -29.73 7.37 -6.86
C LYS A 102 -30.60 6.93 -5.68
N VAL A 103 -29.99 6.70 -4.51
CA VAL A 103 -30.71 6.33 -3.29
C VAL A 103 -31.59 7.49 -2.82
N ASP A 104 -31.05 8.71 -2.75
CA ASP A 104 -31.79 9.89 -2.28
C ASP A 104 -32.97 10.24 -3.21
N LEU A 105 -32.83 10.00 -4.51
CA LEU A 105 -33.90 10.18 -5.51
C LEU A 105 -34.89 9.01 -5.55
N GLY A 106 -34.64 7.92 -4.81
CA GLY A 106 -35.49 6.72 -4.80
C GLY A 106 -35.45 5.92 -6.10
N VAL A 107 -34.41 6.08 -6.93
CA VAL A 107 -34.24 5.38 -8.22
C VAL A 107 -33.21 4.25 -8.16
N ALA A 108 -32.52 4.09 -7.03
CA ALA A 108 -31.54 3.02 -6.83
C ALA A 108 -32.20 1.64 -6.74
N THR A 109 -31.63 0.69 -7.47
CA THR A 109 -31.93 -0.75 -7.33
C THR A 109 -31.48 -1.30 -5.95
N PRO A 110 -32.04 -2.44 -5.49
CA PRO A 110 -31.57 -3.10 -4.27
C PRO A 110 -30.07 -3.42 -4.28
N GLU A 111 -29.52 -3.81 -5.43
CA GLU A 111 -28.10 -4.11 -5.60
C GLU A 111 -27.24 -2.84 -5.44
N GLU A 112 -27.67 -1.71 -5.99
CA GLU A 112 -26.99 -0.42 -5.81
C GLU A 112 -27.05 0.07 -4.37
N GLN A 113 -28.16 -0.17 -3.66
CA GLN A 113 -28.27 0.13 -2.23
C GLN A 113 -27.29 -0.72 -1.39
N ALA A 114 -27.20 -2.02 -1.69
CA ALA A 114 -26.25 -2.91 -1.04
C ALA A 114 -24.80 -2.52 -1.32
N LEU A 115 -24.48 -2.14 -2.56
CA LEU A 115 -23.15 -1.66 -2.95
C LEU A 115 -22.79 -0.34 -2.26
N LEU A 116 -23.73 0.60 -2.13
CA LEU A 116 -23.53 1.83 -1.37
C LEU A 116 -23.28 1.56 0.12
N LEU A 117 -23.95 0.56 0.70
CA LEU A 117 -23.70 0.16 2.09
C LEU A 117 -22.28 -0.42 2.24
N ALA A 118 -21.88 -1.33 1.36
CA ALA A 118 -20.53 -1.90 1.37
C ALA A 118 -19.45 -0.82 1.18
N TYR A 119 -19.68 0.13 0.27
CA TYR A 119 -18.80 1.29 0.08
C TYR A 119 -18.63 2.10 1.37
N LYS A 120 -19.73 2.40 2.08
CA LYS A 120 -19.68 3.15 3.35
C LYS A 120 -18.89 2.38 4.41
N GLN A 121 -19.11 1.07 4.52
CA GLN A 121 -18.36 0.20 5.44
C GLN A 121 -16.86 0.18 5.12
N TYR A 122 -16.49 0.13 3.85
CA TYR A 122 -15.10 0.23 3.40
C TYR A 122 -14.46 1.56 3.84
N CYS A 123 -15.11 2.70 3.60
CA CYS A 123 -14.59 4.01 4.02
C CYS A 123 -14.46 4.14 5.55
N VAL A 124 -15.39 3.57 6.31
CA VAL A 124 -15.28 3.50 7.78
C VAL A 124 -14.09 2.63 8.18
N GLY A 125 -13.91 1.46 7.57
CA GLY A 125 -12.79 0.57 7.81
C GLY A 125 -11.44 1.25 7.60
N LEU A 126 -11.29 2.05 6.54
CA LEU A 126 -10.09 2.85 6.28
C LEU A 126 -9.89 3.97 7.32
N SER A 127 -10.97 4.64 7.72
CA SER A 127 -10.88 5.74 8.69
C SER A 127 -10.54 5.25 10.10
N ASP A 128 -10.94 4.01 10.42
CA ASP A 128 -10.75 3.38 11.73
C ASP A 128 -9.50 2.51 11.82
N MET A 129 -8.59 2.57 10.85
CA MET A 129 -7.37 1.75 10.84
C MET A 129 -6.52 1.88 12.12
N LYS A 130 -6.48 3.08 12.72
CA LYS A 130 -5.76 3.32 13.98
C LYS A 130 -6.31 2.53 15.18
N LYS A 131 -7.54 2.02 15.07
CA LYS A 131 -8.19 1.21 16.12
C LYS A 131 -7.85 -0.28 16.02
N GLN A 132 -7.19 -0.71 14.94
CA GLN A 132 -6.83 -2.11 14.74
C GLN A 132 -5.70 -2.53 15.69
N SER A 133 -5.77 -3.76 16.20
CA SER A 133 -4.67 -4.36 16.95
C SER A 133 -3.45 -4.56 16.04
N GLY A 134 -2.29 -4.03 16.44
CA GLY A 134 -1.05 -4.12 15.68
C GLY A 134 -0.75 -2.90 14.82
N TYR A 135 -1.64 -1.91 14.75
CA TYR A 135 -1.36 -0.64 14.09
C TYR A 135 -0.11 0.04 14.71
N PRO A 136 0.77 0.66 13.90
CA PRO A 136 0.78 0.75 12.43
C PRO A 136 1.55 -0.39 11.75
N SER A 137 2.20 -1.28 12.52
CA SER A 137 3.08 -2.32 11.98
C SER A 137 2.32 -3.44 11.26
N THR A 138 1.11 -3.76 11.70
CA THR A 138 0.22 -4.75 11.10
C THR A 138 -1.15 -4.13 10.90
N VAL A 139 -1.60 -4.08 9.66
CA VAL A 139 -2.84 -3.42 9.26
C VAL A 139 -3.60 -4.34 8.33
N ASN A 140 -4.85 -4.62 8.68
CA ASN A 140 -5.80 -5.33 7.85
C ASN A 140 -6.54 -4.30 6.99
N TRP A 141 -6.16 -4.24 5.72
CA TRP A 141 -6.79 -3.34 4.75
C TRP A 141 -8.19 -3.85 4.38
N PRO A 142 -9.25 -3.02 4.46
CA PRO A 142 -10.55 -3.41 3.96
C PRO A 142 -10.47 -3.61 2.43
N VAL A 143 -11.24 -4.57 1.91
CA VAL A 143 -11.29 -4.86 0.47
C VAL A 143 -12.31 -3.92 -0.18
N ALA A 144 -11.92 -3.26 -1.27
CA ALA A 144 -12.82 -2.40 -2.03
C ALA A 144 -13.96 -3.26 -2.63
N PRO A 145 -15.23 -2.87 -2.45
CA PRO A 145 -16.37 -3.64 -2.94
C PRO A 145 -16.71 -3.37 -4.42
N PHE A 146 -15.85 -2.67 -5.16
CA PHE A 146 -16.10 -2.13 -6.49
C PHE A 146 -14.93 -2.27 -7.45
#